data_AF-A0A7S2Y8L1-F1
#
_entry.id   AF-A0A7S2Y8L1-F1
#
_cell.length_a   1.000
_cell.length_b   1.000
_cell.length_c   1.000
_cell.angle_alpha   90.00
_cell.angle_beta   90.00
_cell.angle_gamma   90.00
#
_symmetry.space_group_name_H-M   'P 1'
#
loop_
_entity.id
_entity.type
_entity.pdbx_description
1 polymer ?
#
loop_
_entity_poly.entity_id
_entity_poly.type
_entity_poly.pdbx_seq_one_letter_code
_entity_poly.pdbx_strand_id
1 'polypeptide(L)'
;LVLHSSPLLWKLLFFVVQVDLLTSSYQSLRNKHQLETMVRMSVLADCLKTISNAEKRGRRQVLIRPSSKVIIKFLQKMQEHGYIGEFEIIDDHRSNKIVIDLTGRLNKCGVISPRFDVTHDEIEKWVVNLLPSRQFGHILISTTYGIMTHEEARRKKTGGKILGFFY
;
A
#
# COMPACT_ATOMS: atom_id res chain seq x y z
N LEU A 1 -44.46 29.25 39.93
CA LEU A 1 -43.09 29.78 40.05
C LEU A 1 -42.52 29.94 38.64
N VAL A 2 -42.69 31.12 38.06
CA VAL A 2 -42.27 31.45 36.69
C VAL A 2 -40.79 31.80 36.74
N LEU A 3 -39.92 30.93 36.22
CA LEU A 3 -38.50 31.20 36.10
C LEU A 3 -38.28 32.30 35.05
N HIS A 4 -38.03 33.50 35.55
CA HIS A 4 -37.66 34.67 34.77
C HIS A 4 -36.29 34.39 34.12
N SER A 5 -36.32 34.00 32.85
CA SER A 5 -35.12 33.68 32.08
C SER A 5 -34.39 34.98 31.76
N SER A 6 -33.23 35.18 32.39
CA SER A 6 -32.45 36.41 32.25
C SER A 6 -31.87 36.55 30.83
N PRO A 7 -31.93 37.74 30.21
CA PRO A 7 -31.43 37.98 28.85
C PRO A 7 -29.90 37.78 28.71
N LEU A 8 -29.18 37.71 29.83
CA LEU A 8 -27.76 37.36 29.88
C LEU A 8 -27.52 35.87 29.56
N LEU A 9 -28.41 34.98 30.00
CA LEU A 9 -28.30 33.54 29.72
C LEU A 9 -28.49 33.24 28.23
N TRP A 10 -29.39 33.97 27.56
CA TRP A 10 -29.59 33.85 26.11
C TRP A 10 -28.42 34.41 25.31
N LYS A 11 -27.78 35.49 25.76
CA LYS A 11 -26.54 36.01 25.15
C LYS A 11 -25.38 35.03 25.30
N LEU A 12 -25.24 34.39 26.46
CA LEU A 12 -24.24 33.35 26.70
C LEU A 12 -24.46 32.12 25.83
N LEU A 13 -25.71 31.64 25.70
CA LEU A 13 -26.04 30.53 24.81
C LEU A 13 -25.74 30.87 23.35
N PHE A 14 -26.11 32.07 22.89
CA PHE A 14 -25.78 32.52 21.52
C PHE A 14 -24.26 32.61 21.31
N PHE A 15 -23.52 33.10 22.30
CA PHE A 15 -22.05 33.19 22.23
C PHE A 15 -21.40 31.80 22.18
N VAL A 16 -21.88 30.84 22.96
CA VAL A 16 -21.40 29.45 22.96
C VAL A 16 -21.67 28.77 21.61
N VAL A 17 -22.89 28.91 21.06
CA VAL A 17 -23.24 28.32 19.75
C VAL A 17 -22.40 28.92 18.61
N GLN A 18 -22.10 30.23 18.67
CA GLN A 18 -21.25 30.88 17.67
C GLN A 18 -19.79 30.41 17.75
N VAL A 19 -19.28 30.18 18.97
CA VAL A 19 -17.92 29.63 19.21
C VAL A 19 -17.82 28.17 18.76
N ASP A 20 -18.87 27.37 18.94
CA ASP A 20 -18.91 25.97 18.49
C ASP A 20 -18.97 25.83 16.96
N LEU A 21 -19.71 26.70 16.27
CA LEU A 21 -19.74 26.74 14.80
C LEU A 21 -18.40 27.21 14.21
N LEU A 22 -17.74 28.18 14.87
CA LEU A 22 -16.41 28.64 14.48
C LEU A 22 -15.33 27.58 14.73
N THR A 23 -15.38 26.86 15.84
CA THR A 23 -14.46 25.74 16.12
C THR A 23 -14.67 24.57 15.17
N SER A 24 -15.92 24.20 14.83
CA SER A 24 -16.20 23.16 13.82
C SER A 24 -15.67 23.54 12.42
N SER A 25 -15.79 24.82 12.04
CA SER A 25 -15.25 25.36 10.80
C SER A 25 -13.71 25.36 10.80
N TYR A 26 -13.09 25.71 11.93
CA TYR A 26 -11.64 25.67 12.14
C TYR A 26 -11.10 24.23 12.16
N GLN A 27 -11.81 23.26 12.73
CA GLN A 27 -11.44 21.84 12.71
C GLN A 27 -11.42 21.30 11.26
N SER A 28 -12.38 21.72 10.43
CA SER A 28 -12.46 21.34 9.01
C SER A 28 -11.35 21.96 8.16
N LEU A 29 -10.97 23.21 8.43
CA LEU A 29 -9.85 23.89 7.77
C LEU A 29 -8.47 23.39 8.25
N ARG A 30 -8.34 22.97 9.52
CA ARG A 30 -7.15 22.32 10.06
C ARG A 30 -6.89 20.96 9.41
N ASN A 31 -7.95 20.20 9.08
CA ASN A 31 -7.82 18.97 8.29
C ASN A 31 -7.39 19.22 6.84
N LYS A 32 -7.72 20.37 6.25
CA LYS A 32 -7.22 20.75 4.90
C LYS A 32 -5.74 21.13 4.91
N HIS A 33 -5.23 21.63 6.04
CA HIS A 33 -3.79 21.90 6.21
C HIS A 33 -2.97 20.63 6.53
N GLN A 34 -3.59 19.51 6.91
CA GLN A 34 -2.93 18.19 6.97
C GLN A 34 -2.69 17.54 5.58
N LEU A 35 -2.71 18.34 4.50
CA LEU A 35 -1.98 18.03 3.26
C LEU A 35 -0.50 18.46 3.38
N GLU A 36 0.01 18.59 4.59
CA GLU A 36 1.42 18.67 4.93
C GLU A 36 2.16 17.42 4.42
N THR A 37 3.03 17.64 3.43
CA THR A 37 4.11 16.75 2.95
C THR A 37 4.19 15.37 3.61
N MET A 38 3.32 14.44 3.21
CA MET A 38 3.43 13.04 3.61
C MET A 38 4.71 12.46 3.00
N VAL A 39 5.70 12.21 3.85
CA VAL A 39 6.97 11.59 3.44
C VAL A 39 6.69 10.15 3.02
N ARG A 40 7.00 9.80 1.77
CA ARG A 40 6.86 8.43 1.25
C ARG A 40 7.89 7.52 1.90
N MET A 41 7.47 6.78 2.92
CA MET A 41 8.34 5.88 3.69
C MET A 41 8.71 4.60 2.91
N SER A 42 7.78 4.06 2.11
CA SER A 42 8.02 2.84 1.32
C SER A 42 7.35 2.92 -0.04
N VAL A 43 8.16 3.20 -1.05
CA VAL A 43 7.74 3.29 -2.45
C VAL A 43 7.09 1.99 -2.94
N LEU A 44 7.59 0.83 -2.49
CA LEU A 44 7.03 -0.47 -2.85
C LEU A 44 5.65 -0.67 -2.22
N ALA A 45 5.45 -0.23 -0.98
CA ALA A 45 4.15 -0.36 -0.30
C ALA A 45 3.08 0.49 -0.99
N ASP A 46 3.43 1.73 -1.35
CA ASP A 46 2.53 2.64 -2.08
C ASP A 46 2.15 2.06 -3.45
N CYS A 47 3.14 1.51 -4.17
CA CYS A 47 2.96 0.82 -5.44
C CYS A 47 1.97 -0.36 -5.33
N LEU A 48 2.26 -1.35 -4.48
CA LEU A 48 1.42 -2.54 -4.35
C LEU A 48 0.01 -2.21 -3.83
N LYS A 49 -0.10 -1.25 -2.91
CA LYS A 49 -1.41 -0.78 -2.43
C LYS A 49 -2.23 -0.16 -3.55
N THR A 50 -1.60 0.62 -4.43
CA THR A 50 -2.28 1.22 -5.59
C THR A 50 -2.77 0.15 -6.56
N ILE A 51 -1.95 -0.88 -6.84
CA ILE A 51 -2.33 -2.02 -7.68
C ILE A 51 -3.51 -2.78 -7.08
N SER A 52 -3.43 -3.20 -5.81
CA SER A 52 -4.51 -3.96 -5.16
C SER A 52 -5.81 -3.16 -5.12
N ASN A 53 -5.75 -1.85 -4.91
CA ASN A 53 -6.94 -0.99 -4.94
C ASN A 53 -7.49 -0.79 -6.36
N ALA A 54 -6.65 -0.76 -7.39
CA ALA A 54 -7.08 -0.66 -8.77
C ALA A 54 -7.77 -1.95 -9.25
N GLU A 55 -7.20 -3.11 -8.91
CA GLU A 55 -7.76 -4.44 -9.19
C GLU A 55 -9.11 -4.65 -8.50
N LYS A 56 -9.21 -4.34 -7.20
CA LYS A 56 -10.50 -4.42 -6.47
C LYS A 56 -11.59 -3.51 -7.04
N ARG A 57 -11.20 -2.44 -7.75
CA ARG A 57 -12.14 -1.53 -8.42
C ARG A 57 -12.42 -1.94 -9.87
N GLY A 58 -11.83 -3.02 -10.37
CA GLY A 58 -12.00 -3.49 -11.75
C GLY A 58 -11.41 -2.53 -12.80
N ARG A 59 -10.37 -1.77 -12.45
CA ARG A 59 -9.68 -0.91 -13.43
C ARG A 59 -8.82 -1.79 -14.35
N ARG A 60 -8.80 -1.47 -15.64
CA ARG A 60 -8.00 -2.22 -16.63
C ARG A 60 -6.51 -1.89 -16.57
N GLN A 61 -6.16 -0.70 -16.10
CA GLN A 61 -4.79 -0.22 -16.05
C GLN A 61 -4.54 0.60 -14.79
N VAL A 62 -3.29 0.61 -14.34
CA VAL A 62 -2.83 1.44 -13.22
C VAL A 62 -1.52 2.14 -13.58
N LEU A 63 -1.45 3.41 -13.20
CA LEU A 63 -0.26 4.24 -13.36
C LEU A 63 0.42 4.42 -12.00
N ILE A 64 1.70 4.07 -11.93
CA ILE A 64 2.49 4.12 -10.70
C ILE A 64 3.63 5.11 -10.82
N ARG A 65 3.78 5.92 -9.78
CA ARG A 65 4.89 6.87 -9.60
C ARG A 65 5.31 6.88 -8.14
N PRO A 66 6.62 6.77 -7.82
CA PRO A 66 7.80 6.68 -8.68
C PRO A 66 8.19 5.23 -9.03
N SER A 67 8.99 5.06 -10.08
CA SER A 67 9.56 3.75 -10.44
C SER A 67 10.86 3.49 -9.69
N SER A 68 11.04 2.27 -9.18
CA SER A 68 12.29 1.82 -8.58
C SER A 68 12.69 0.45 -9.12
N LYS A 69 13.99 0.13 -9.13
CA LYS A 69 14.50 -1.17 -9.62
C LYS A 69 13.85 -2.35 -8.90
N VAL A 70 13.56 -2.19 -7.59
CA VAL A 70 12.88 -3.22 -6.78
C VAL A 70 11.44 -3.42 -7.25
N ILE A 71 10.70 -2.35 -7.54
CA ILE A 71 9.33 -2.44 -8.08
C ILE A 71 9.35 -3.15 -9.43
N ILE A 72 10.24 -2.76 -10.35
CA ILE A 72 10.33 -3.38 -11.67
C ILE A 72 10.59 -4.88 -11.55
N LYS A 73 11.54 -5.29 -10.69
CA LYS A 73 11.84 -6.72 -10.44
C LYS A 73 10.66 -7.46 -9.80
N PHE A 74 9.92 -6.81 -8.91
CA PHE A 74 8.72 -7.37 -8.29
C PHE A 74 7.62 -7.61 -9.34
N LEU A 75 7.37 -6.61 -10.20
CA LEU A 75 6.39 -6.69 -11.28
C LEU A 75 6.78 -7.73 -12.33
N GLN A 76 8.07 -7.85 -12.68
CA GLN A 76 8.57 -8.92 -13.56
C GLN A 76 8.19 -10.30 -13.02
N LYS A 77 8.31 -10.54 -11.71
CA LYS A 77 7.90 -11.81 -11.10
C LYS A 77 6.38 -11.98 -11.06
N MET A 78 5.62 -10.92 -10.84
CA MET A 78 4.15 -11.01 -10.94
C MET A 78 3.68 -11.35 -12.36
N GLN A 79 4.37 -10.81 -13.38
CA GLN A 79 4.09 -11.07 -14.80
C GLN A 79 4.46 -12.51 -15.19
N GLU A 80 5.64 -13.00 -14.77
CA GLU A 80 6.10 -14.38 -15.01
C GLU A 80 5.09 -15.42 -14.47
N HIS A 81 4.46 -15.13 -13.33
CA HIS A 81 3.42 -15.98 -12.75
C HIS A 81 1.99 -15.66 -13.24
N GLY A 82 1.81 -14.72 -14.16
CA GLY A 82 0.54 -14.42 -14.83
C GLY A 82 -0.50 -13.66 -13.99
N TYR A 83 -0.10 -12.98 -12.91
CA TYR A 83 -1.00 -12.17 -12.08
C TYR A 83 -1.28 -10.78 -12.66
N ILE A 84 -0.33 -10.24 -13.43
CA ILE A 84 -0.47 -8.97 -14.16
C ILE A 84 -0.20 -9.20 -15.64
N GLY A 85 -0.68 -8.28 -16.47
CA GLY A 85 -0.40 -8.26 -17.89
C GLY A 85 0.96 -7.63 -18.20
N GLU A 86 1.03 -6.98 -19.35
CA GLU A 86 2.21 -6.22 -19.74
C GLU A 86 2.34 -4.94 -18.90
N PHE A 87 3.57 -4.48 -18.73
CA PHE A 87 3.83 -3.20 -18.10
C PHE A 87 4.90 -2.44 -18.87
N GLU A 88 4.71 -1.13 -18.95
CA GLU A 88 5.59 -0.22 -19.67
C GLU A 88 6.23 0.78 -18.72
N ILE A 89 7.52 1.04 -18.92
CA ILE A 89 8.27 2.04 -18.17
C ILE A 89 8.40 3.28 -19.05
N ILE A 90 7.74 4.36 -18.63
CA ILE A 90 7.79 5.67 -19.30
C ILE A 90 8.82 6.54 -18.59
N ASP A 91 9.80 7.02 -19.33
CA ASP A 91 10.80 7.96 -18.83
C ASP A 91 10.24 9.39 -18.83
N ASP A 92 10.32 10.05 -17.67
CA ASP A 92 9.88 11.44 -17.47
C ASP A 92 11.05 12.38 -17.13
N HIS A 93 12.29 11.91 -17.30
CA HIS A 93 13.54 12.55 -16.86
C HIS A 93 13.58 12.90 -15.36
N ARG A 94 12.63 12.37 -14.59
CA ARG A 94 12.48 12.60 -13.15
C ARG A 94 12.53 11.28 -12.38
N SER A 95 11.40 10.60 -12.26
CA SER A 95 11.26 9.45 -11.36
C SER A 95 10.81 8.17 -12.05
N ASN A 96 10.71 8.19 -13.38
CA ASN A 96 10.08 7.18 -14.22
C ASN A 96 8.67 6.79 -13.77
N LYS A 97 7.85 6.37 -14.71
CA LYS A 97 6.44 6.08 -14.50
C LYS A 97 6.21 4.66 -15.00
N ILE A 98 5.37 3.89 -14.33
CA ILE A 98 5.04 2.54 -14.79
C ILE A 98 3.55 2.48 -15.08
N VAL A 99 3.20 2.09 -16.29
CA VAL A 99 1.82 1.72 -16.65
C VAL A 99 1.75 0.21 -16.60
N ILE A 100 0.75 -0.35 -15.90
CA ILE A 100 0.58 -1.79 -15.74
C ILE A 100 -0.83 -2.15 -16.20
N ASP A 101 -0.93 -3.15 -17.06
CA ASP A 101 -2.19 -3.77 -17.46
C ASP A 101 -2.62 -4.81 -16.42
N LEU A 102 -3.87 -4.67 -16.00
CA LEU A 102 -4.50 -5.49 -14.97
C LEU A 102 -5.42 -6.52 -15.61
N THR A 103 -5.25 -7.79 -15.25
CA THR A 103 -5.98 -8.92 -15.84
C THR A 103 -7.20 -9.34 -15.02
N GLY A 104 -7.35 -8.82 -13.79
CA GLY A 104 -8.43 -9.23 -12.88
C GLY A 104 -8.14 -10.52 -12.09
N ARG A 105 -6.95 -11.10 -12.22
CA ARG A 105 -6.56 -12.35 -11.53
C ARG A 105 -5.96 -12.13 -10.14
N LEU A 106 -5.52 -10.91 -9.84
CA LEU A 106 -4.85 -10.58 -8.59
C LEU A 106 -5.87 -10.32 -7.47
N ASN A 107 -5.86 -11.15 -6.43
CA ASN A 107 -6.72 -10.97 -5.27
C ASN A 107 -6.14 -9.94 -4.30
N LYS A 108 -4.87 -10.11 -3.94
CA LYS A 108 -4.16 -9.27 -2.98
C LYS A 108 -2.66 -9.30 -3.23
N CYS A 109 -2.06 -8.12 -3.27
CA CYS A 109 -0.61 -7.95 -3.16
C CYS A 109 -0.29 -7.06 -1.96
N GLY A 110 0.87 -7.28 -1.35
CA GLY A 110 1.28 -6.56 -0.16
C GLY A 110 2.77 -6.63 0.11
N VAL A 111 3.28 -5.60 0.77
CA VAL A 111 4.66 -5.54 1.28
C VAL A 111 4.66 -6.02 2.73
N ILE A 112 5.68 -6.77 3.12
CA ILE A 112 5.93 -7.09 4.52
C ILE A 112 6.90 -6.04 5.08
N SER A 113 6.50 -5.41 6.19
CA SER A 113 7.29 -4.38 6.88
C SER A 113 7.29 -4.66 8.38
N PRO A 114 8.46 -4.68 9.05
CA PRO A 114 9.82 -4.55 8.49
C PRO A 114 10.21 -5.75 7.61
N ARG A 115 11.29 -5.60 6.82
CA ARG A 115 11.81 -6.69 5.98
C ARG A 115 12.59 -7.69 6.83
N PHE A 116 11.88 -8.72 7.31
CA PHE A 116 12.46 -9.78 8.13
C PHE A 116 13.48 -10.61 7.36
N ASP A 117 14.57 -10.96 8.04
CA ASP A 117 15.52 -11.97 7.60
C ASP A 117 14.91 -13.35 7.79
N VAL A 118 15.07 -14.20 6.77
CA VAL A 118 14.46 -15.52 6.70
C VAL A 118 15.48 -16.52 6.20
N THR A 119 15.72 -17.53 7.01
CA THR A 119 16.55 -18.69 6.65
C THR A 119 15.78 -19.66 5.76
N HIS A 120 16.48 -20.56 5.07
CA HIS A 120 15.86 -21.57 4.20
C HIS A 120 14.73 -22.36 4.90
N ASP A 121 14.95 -22.74 6.15
CA ASP A 121 14.01 -23.59 6.90
C ASP A 121 12.76 -22.81 7.34
N GLU A 122 12.90 -21.51 7.59
CA GLU A 122 11.80 -20.64 8.01
C GLU A 122 10.86 -20.24 6.86
N ILE A 123 11.27 -20.41 5.60
CA ILE A 123 10.45 -20.06 4.42
C ILE A 123 9.09 -20.77 4.50
N GLU A 124 9.07 -22.03 4.92
CA GLU A 124 7.86 -22.83 5.04
C GLU A 124 6.85 -22.23 6.04
N LYS A 125 7.35 -21.72 7.16
CA LYS A 125 6.52 -21.05 8.18
C LYS A 125 5.87 -19.79 7.61
N TRP A 126 6.62 -19.01 6.82
CA TRP A 126 6.10 -17.81 6.17
C TRP A 126 5.07 -18.12 5.09
N VAL A 127 5.24 -19.20 4.34
CA VAL A 127 4.26 -19.68 3.36
C VAL A 127 2.91 -19.94 4.02
N VAL A 128 2.90 -20.70 5.11
CA VAL A 128 1.66 -21.04 5.85
C VAL A 128 0.98 -19.81 6.44
N ASN A 129 1.77 -18.82 6.89
CA ASN A 129 1.22 -17.63 7.53
C ASN A 129 0.70 -16.58 6.54
N LEU A 130 1.30 -16.47 5.35
CA LEU A 130 1.00 -15.38 4.41
C LEU A 130 0.12 -15.80 3.23
N LEU A 131 0.26 -17.04 2.76
CA LEU A 131 -0.45 -17.52 1.58
C LEU A 131 -1.75 -18.23 1.98
N PRO A 132 -2.84 -18.06 1.22
CA PRO A 132 -4.12 -18.71 1.52
C PRO A 132 -4.09 -20.23 1.31
N SER A 133 -3.20 -20.72 0.44
CA SER A 133 -3.00 -22.15 0.16
C SER A 133 -1.57 -22.42 -0.27
N ARG A 134 -1.10 -23.66 -0.09
CA ARG A 134 0.26 -24.08 -0.49
C ARG A 134 0.47 -24.08 -2.00
N GLN A 135 -0.61 -24.16 -2.78
CA GLN A 135 -0.59 -24.19 -4.25
C GLN A 135 -0.88 -22.82 -4.87
N PHE A 136 -1.17 -21.80 -4.06
CA PHE A 136 -1.65 -20.51 -4.56
C PHE A 136 -0.95 -19.34 -3.88
N GLY A 137 -0.46 -18.43 -4.73
CA GLY A 137 0.28 -17.26 -4.30
C GLY A 137 1.78 -17.48 -4.23
N HIS A 138 2.52 -16.37 -4.24
CA HIS A 138 3.97 -16.38 -4.12
C HIS A 138 4.44 -15.30 -3.15
N ILE A 139 5.40 -15.68 -2.32
CA ILE A 139 6.20 -14.76 -1.51
C ILE A 139 7.47 -14.43 -2.30
N LEU A 140 7.83 -13.15 -2.33
CA LEU A 140 9.09 -12.65 -2.91
C LEU A 140 10.12 -12.39 -1.83
N ILE A 141 11.31 -12.93 -2.05
CA ILE A 141 12.46 -12.85 -1.14
C ILE A 141 13.62 -12.20 -1.90
N SER A 142 14.26 -11.23 -1.27
CA SER A 142 15.51 -10.64 -1.72
C SER A 142 16.67 -11.49 -1.19
N THR A 143 17.34 -12.19 -2.09
CA THR A 143 18.49 -13.04 -1.79
C THR A 143 19.77 -12.41 -2.36
N THR A 144 20.94 -12.99 -2.09
CA THR A 144 22.21 -12.56 -2.71
C THR A 144 22.22 -12.72 -4.24
N TYR A 145 21.47 -13.68 -4.77
CA TYR A 145 21.32 -13.91 -6.20
C TYR A 145 20.25 -13.02 -6.87
N GLY A 146 19.63 -12.11 -6.10
CA GLY A 146 18.56 -11.23 -6.56
C GLY A 146 17.19 -11.55 -5.95
N ILE A 147 16.17 -10.86 -6.48
CA ILE A 147 14.77 -11.01 -6.04
C ILE A 147 14.17 -12.22 -6.75
N MET A 148 13.67 -13.17 -5.97
CA MET A 148 13.11 -14.42 -6.46
C MET A 148 11.91 -14.87 -5.62
N THR A 149 11.16 -15.83 -6.15
CA THR A 149 10.07 -16.45 -5.39
C THR A 149 10.61 -17.39 -4.31
N HIS A 150 9.79 -17.63 -3.30
CA HIS A 150 10.08 -18.61 -2.25
C HIS A 150 10.32 -20.03 -2.77
N GLU A 151 9.71 -20.40 -3.90
CA GLU A 151 9.98 -21.68 -4.59
C GLU A 151 11.38 -21.72 -5.19
N GLU A 152 11.78 -20.67 -5.91
CA GLU A 152 13.13 -20.52 -6.46
C GLU A 152 14.19 -20.50 -5.35
N ALA A 153 13.92 -19.78 -4.26
CA ALA A 153 14.79 -19.71 -3.09
C ALA A 153 15.00 -21.09 -2.45
N ARG A 154 13.94 -21.90 -2.35
CA ARG A 154 14.01 -23.29 -1.86
C ARG A 154 14.82 -24.19 -2.79
N ARG A 155 14.60 -24.10 -4.11
CA ARG A 155 15.39 -24.88 -5.09
C ARG A 155 16.88 -24.57 -5.00
N LYS A 156 17.23 -23.30 -4.77
CA LYS A 156 18.61 -22.83 -4.61
C LYS A 156 19.15 -22.96 -3.18
N LYS A 157 18.35 -23.50 -2.24
CA LYS A 157 18.69 -23.62 -0.81
C LYS A 157 19.24 -22.32 -0.21
N THR A 158 18.60 -21.19 -0.54
CA THR A 158 19.04 -19.86 -0.09
C THR A 158 17.94 -19.15 0.69
N GLY A 159 18.35 -18.38 1.69
CA GLY A 159 17.49 -17.47 2.45
C GLY A 159 17.66 -16.03 1.99
N GLY A 160 17.04 -15.10 2.71
CA GLY A 160 17.17 -13.68 2.41
C GLY A 160 16.18 -12.84 3.20
N LYS A 161 15.85 -11.66 2.68
CA LYS A 161 14.87 -10.76 3.29
C LYS A 161 13.52 -10.85 2.59
N ILE A 162 12.44 -11.04 3.33
CA ILE A 162 11.09 -11.01 2.75
C ILE A 162 10.79 -9.59 2.27
N LEU A 163 10.32 -9.48 1.03
CA LEU A 163 9.87 -8.22 0.44
C LEU A 163 8.35 -8.07 0.54
N GLY A 164 7.62 -9.11 0.14
CA GLY A 164 6.18 -9.04 0.00
C GLY A 164 5.61 -10.33 -0.54
N PHE A 165 4.30 -10.32 -0.79
CA PHE A 165 3.56 -11.44 -1.32
C PHE A 165 2.51 -10.96 -2.33
N PHE A 166 2.09 -11.86 -3.20
CA PHE A 166 0.95 -11.67 -4.08
C PHE A 166 0.23 -13.00 -4.30
N TYR A 167 -1.10 -12.91 -4.42
CA TYR A 167 -2.01 -13.99 -4.77
C TYR A 167 -3.33 -13.40 -5.26
#